data_AF-A0A958QT30-F1
#
_entry.id   AF-A0A958QT30-F1
#
_cell.length_a   1.000
_cell.length_b   1.000
_cell.length_c   1.000
_cell.angle_alpha   90.00
_cell.angle_beta   90.00
_cell.angle_gamma   90.00
#
_symmetry.space_group_name_H-M   'P 1'
#
loop_
_entity.id
_entity.type
_entity.pdbx_description
1 polymer ?
#
loop_
_entity_poly.entity_id
_entity_poly.type
_entity_poly.pdbx_seq_one_letter_code
_entity_poly.pdbx_strand_id
1 'polypeptide(L)'
;VEMWSTQNHSWLRVDPTEVVAPLRIELGGQVFHSLSDEDIKRGLSQEEYLLQYKSSWYFRIFGQSQLAFDLVSMRWNKFLLNFDKSGQREFFRKLGIEQIKFKHLTLFSVIALMAFFLWLNRNRYFAKTRERKELKYYTELCRLLESKGLKKEIYYGPKSYLQLGCLKWPHLAANLHDFLEVYESVSYGSQHATSEKVEQLRQLYTHIRRQLKTTSI
;
A
#
# COMPACT_ATOMS: atom_id res chain seq x y z
N VAL A 1 40.69 -11.12 14.90
CA VAL A 1 41.82 -10.96 13.95
C VAL A 1 42.93 -11.87 14.42
N GLU A 2 43.75 -12.42 13.52
CA GLU A 2 44.86 -13.30 13.89
C GLU A 2 46.16 -12.62 13.49
N MET A 3 47.11 -12.49 14.43
CA MET A 3 48.43 -11.93 14.20
C MET A 3 49.49 -12.97 14.47
N TRP A 4 50.50 -13.04 13.61
CA TRP A 4 51.64 -13.92 13.82
C TRP A 4 52.57 -13.32 14.88
N SER A 5 52.81 -14.03 15.97
CA SER A 5 53.79 -13.62 16.99
C SER A 5 55.15 -14.22 16.66
N THR A 6 56.12 -13.36 16.34
CA THR A 6 57.51 -13.77 16.07
C THR A 6 58.25 -14.27 17.31
N GLN A 7 57.79 -13.92 18.51
CA GLN A 7 58.42 -14.36 19.77
C GLN A 7 58.03 -15.80 20.15
N ASN A 8 56.76 -16.16 19.96
CA ASN A 8 56.24 -17.47 20.34
C ASN A 8 56.06 -18.41 19.13
N HIS A 9 56.46 -17.98 17.93
CA HIS A 9 56.30 -18.69 16.65
C HIS A 9 54.90 -19.30 16.47
N SER A 10 53.88 -18.54 16.82
CA SER A 10 52.49 -19.02 16.82
C SER A 10 51.52 -17.95 16.37
N TRP A 11 50.36 -18.40 15.87
CA TRP A 11 49.23 -17.54 15.55
C TRP A 11 48.51 -17.13 16.84
N LEU A 12 48.50 -15.84 17.13
CA LEU A 12 47.77 -15.26 18.24
C LEU A 12 46.44 -14.71 17.74
N ARG A 13 45.33 -15.14 18.35
CA ARG A 13 44.02 -14.56 18.07
C ARG A 13 43.82 -13.34 18.97
N VAL A 14 43.56 -12.19 18.36
CA VAL A 14 43.24 -10.92 19.03
C VAL A 14 41.89 -10.44 18.52
N ASP A 15 40.91 -10.29 19.42
CA ASP A 15 39.62 -9.74 19.06
C ASP A 15 39.61 -8.22 19.33
N PRO A 16 39.67 -7.35 18.30
CA PRO A 16 39.63 -5.90 18.51
C PRO A 16 38.31 -5.42 19.14
N THR A 17 37.28 -6.27 19.17
CA THR A 17 36.00 -5.98 19.83
C THR A 17 36.14 -5.87 21.35
N GLU A 18 37.12 -6.57 21.96
CA GLU A 18 37.41 -6.44 23.40
C GLU A 18 37.80 -5.01 23.79
N VAL A 19 38.47 -4.28 22.89
CA VAL A 19 38.95 -2.92 23.16
C VAL A 19 37.87 -1.87 22.89
N VAL A 20 37.08 -2.06 21.83
CA VAL A 20 36.10 -1.05 21.38
C VAL A 20 34.75 -1.21 22.07
N ALA A 21 34.33 -2.44 22.37
CA ALA A 21 33.02 -2.73 22.94
C ALA A 21 33.05 -3.99 23.84
N PRO A 22 33.77 -3.97 24.98
CA PRO A 22 33.89 -5.12 25.87
C PRO A 22 32.53 -5.62 26.37
N LEU A 23 31.62 -4.67 26.64
CA LEU A 23 30.26 -4.94 27.12
C LEU A 23 29.44 -5.81 26.15
N ARG A 24 29.76 -5.78 24.84
CA ARG A 24 29.10 -6.61 23.83
C ARG A 24 29.44 -8.10 23.97
N ILE A 25 30.64 -8.40 24.43
CA ILE A 25 31.13 -9.77 24.63
C ILE A 25 30.48 -10.35 25.91
N GLU A 26 30.37 -9.55 26.96
CA GLU A 26 29.79 -9.96 28.24
C GLU A 26 28.25 -10.10 28.20
N LEU A 27 27.55 -9.14 27.58
CA LEU A 27 26.08 -9.14 27.52
C LEU A 27 25.52 -9.96 26.35
N GLY A 28 26.36 -10.25 25.34
CA GLY A 28 25.92 -10.79 24.06
C GLY A 28 25.34 -9.72 23.13
N GLY A 29 25.54 -9.90 21.82
CA GLY A 29 25.24 -8.88 20.81
C GLY A 29 23.78 -8.39 20.80
N GLN A 30 22.81 -9.27 21.06
CA GLN A 30 21.39 -8.90 21.04
C GLN A 30 21.04 -7.92 22.17
N VAL A 31 21.52 -8.18 23.38
CA VAL A 31 21.27 -7.30 24.54
C VAL A 31 22.01 -5.98 24.34
N PHE A 32 23.27 -6.03 23.93
CA PHE A 32 24.07 -4.84 23.67
C PHE A 32 23.43 -3.89 22.63
N HIS A 33 22.90 -4.42 21.52
CA HIS A 33 22.26 -3.61 20.48
C HIS A 33 20.89 -3.03 20.89
N SER A 34 20.31 -3.48 22.00
CA SER A 34 19.06 -2.96 22.53
C SER A 34 19.26 -1.84 23.57
N LEU A 35 20.49 -1.67 24.08
CA LEU A 35 20.82 -0.62 25.04
C LEU A 35 20.95 0.74 24.35
N SER A 36 20.50 1.79 25.03
CA SER A 36 20.73 3.16 24.57
C SER A 36 22.14 3.64 24.92
N ASP A 37 22.65 4.64 24.20
CA ASP A 37 23.96 5.26 24.51
C ASP A 37 24.01 5.85 25.93
N GLU A 38 22.86 6.23 26.50
CA GLU A 38 22.76 6.68 27.89
C GLU A 38 22.91 5.53 28.88
N ASP A 39 22.34 4.36 28.59
CA ASP A 39 22.46 3.17 29.44
C ASP A 39 23.90 2.67 29.47
N ILE A 40 24.58 2.65 28.31
CA ILE A 40 26.00 2.27 28.23
C ILE A 40 26.89 3.21 29.06
N LYS A 41 26.57 4.53 29.06
CA LYS A 41 27.31 5.53 29.86
C LYS A 41 27.05 5.43 31.37
N ARG A 42 25.92 4.86 31.79
CA ARG A 42 25.61 4.66 33.23
C ARG A 42 26.50 3.62 33.89
N GLY A 43 27.18 2.76 33.11
CA GLY A 43 28.16 1.81 33.65
C GLY A 43 27.55 0.81 34.62
N LEU A 44 26.31 0.37 34.36
CA LEU A 44 25.62 -0.62 35.19
C LEU A 44 26.34 -1.98 35.15
N SER A 45 26.05 -2.83 36.13
CA SER A 45 26.54 -4.21 36.15
C SER A 45 25.83 -5.08 35.10
N GLN A 46 26.46 -6.18 34.69
CA GLN A 46 25.90 -7.12 33.70
C GLN A 46 24.50 -7.63 34.09
N GLU A 47 24.29 -7.90 35.38
CA GLU A 47 23.02 -8.41 35.91
C GLU A 47 21.89 -7.37 35.81
N GLU A 48 22.21 -6.09 36.07
CA GLU A 48 21.24 -4.99 35.98
C GLU A 48 20.78 -4.74 34.55
N TYR A 49 21.68 -4.80 33.57
CA TYR A 49 21.31 -4.71 32.15
C TYR A 49 20.41 -5.87 31.72
N LEU A 50 20.71 -7.10 32.14
CA LEU A 50 19.91 -8.27 31.80
C LEU A 50 18.52 -8.23 32.45
N LEU A 51 18.43 -7.74 33.68
CA LEU A 51 17.16 -7.55 34.38
C LEU A 51 16.32 -6.45 33.72
N GLN A 52 16.92 -5.33 33.32
CA GLN A 52 16.23 -4.25 32.62
C GLN A 52 15.73 -4.70 31.24
N TYR A 53 16.57 -5.43 30.49
CA TYR A 53 16.21 -6.02 29.20
C TYR A 53 15.04 -7.00 29.31
N LYS A 54 15.05 -7.89 30.32
CA LYS A 54 13.98 -8.88 30.55
C LYS A 54 12.71 -8.28 31.19
N SER A 55 12.84 -7.24 32.00
CA SER A 55 11.74 -6.56 32.70
C SER A 55 10.95 -5.64 31.77
N SER A 56 11.56 -5.19 30.67
CA SER A 56 10.89 -4.40 29.64
C SER A 56 9.67 -5.15 29.09
N TRP A 57 8.48 -4.63 29.35
CA TRP A 57 7.21 -5.20 28.88
C TRP A 57 7.17 -5.38 27.36
N TYR A 58 7.91 -4.53 26.63
CA TYR A 58 8.12 -4.63 25.19
C TYR A 58 8.79 -5.94 24.78
N PHE A 59 9.81 -6.41 25.51
CA PHE A 59 10.48 -7.68 25.20
C PHE A 59 9.57 -8.89 25.45
N ARG A 60 8.71 -8.84 26.48
CA ARG A 60 7.73 -9.91 26.74
C ARG A 60 6.68 -10.07 25.64
N ILE A 61 6.25 -8.97 25.01
CA ILE A 61 5.18 -8.99 24.00
C ILE A 61 5.75 -9.09 22.59
N PHE A 62 6.81 -8.34 22.28
CA PHE A 62 7.38 -8.23 20.94
C PHE A 62 8.68 -8.99 20.75
N GLY A 63 9.37 -9.40 21.82
CA GLY A 63 10.64 -10.13 21.70
C GLY A 63 10.45 -11.48 20.99
N GLN A 64 9.37 -12.21 21.28
CA GLN A 64 9.09 -13.49 20.61
C GLN A 64 8.71 -13.32 19.14
N SER A 65 7.99 -12.24 18.79
CA SER A 65 7.61 -11.97 17.39
C SER A 65 8.80 -11.47 16.58
N GLN A 66 9.67 -10.65 17.18
CA GLN A 66 10.90 -10.19 16.56
C GLN A 66 11.88 -11.34 16.33
N LEU A 67 12.08 -12.23 17.31
CA LEU A 67 12.90 -13.44 17.13
C LEU A 67 12.32 -14.37 16.05
N ALA A 68 11.00 -14.54 16.00
CA ALA A 68 10.35 -15.29 14.93
C ALA A 68 10.57 -14.65 13.56
N PHE A 69 10.46 -13.31 13.48
CA PHE A 69 10.70 -12.55 12.25
C PHE A 69 12.16 -12.62 11.80
N ASP A 70 13.11 -12.58 12.74
CA ASP A 70 14.53 -12.74 12.46
C ASP A 70 14.84 -14.14 11.94
N LEU A 71 14.24 -15.18 12.53
CA LEU A 71 14.37 -16.55 12.01
C LEU A 71 13.80 -16.69 10.60
N VAL A 72 12.66 -16.06 10.31
CA VAL A 72 12.07 -16.03 8.96
C VAL A 72 13.00 -15.29 7.99
N SER A 73 13.51 -14.13 8.38
CA SER A 73 14.45 -13.32 7.59
C SER A 73 15.73 -14.07 7.28
N MET A 74 16.31 -14.75 8.28
CA MET A 74 17.51 -15.58 8.10
C MET A 74 17.24 -16.76 7.16
N ARG A 75 16.11 -17.45 7.32
CA ARG A 75 15.71 -18.55 6.43
C ARG A 75 15.46 -18.07 5.01
N TRP A 76 14.85 -16.90 4.85
CA TRP A 76 14.62 -16.26 3.57
C TRP A 76 15.94 -15.89 2.87
N ASN A 77 16.86 -15.26 3.60
CA ASN A 77 18.19 -14.94 3.07
C ASN A 77 18.96 -16.19 2.67
N LYS A 78 18.94 -17.24 3.50
CA LYS A 78 19.55 -18.52 3.18
C LYS A 78 18.87 -19.19 1.98
N PHE A 79 17.55 -19.07 1.86
CA PHE A 79 16.81 -19.56 0.71
C PHE A 79 17.25 -18.84 -0.57
N LEU A 80 17.29 -17.50 -0.57
CA LEU A 80 17.74 -16.70 -1.71
C LEU A 80 19.18 -17.02 -2.13
N LEU A 81 20.09 -17.10 -1.16
CA LEU A 81 21.51 -17.43 -1.41
C LEU A 81 21.68 -18.84 -1.99
N ASN A 82 20.81 -19.78 -1.62
CA ASN A 82 20.84 -21.15 -2.13
C ASN A 82 19.85 -21.38 -3.29
N PHE A 83 19.21 -20.33 -3.81
CA PHE A 83 18.25 -20.44 -4.92
C PHE A 83 18.98 -20.53 -6.27
N ASP A 84 19.80 -21.58 -6.41
CA ASP A 84 20.44 -21.97 -7.67
C ASP A 84 19.66 -23.12 -8.35
N LYS A 85 20.11 -23.59 -9.52
CA LYS A 85 19.48 -24.68 -10.29
C LYS A 85 19.25 -25.97 -9.50
N SER A 86 20.07 -26.24 -8.48
CA SER A 86 19.92 -27.35 -7.54
C SER A 86 18.80 -27.09 -6.53
N GLY A 87 18.77 -25.89 -5.94
CA GLY A 87 17.73 -25.45 -5.00
C GLY A 87 16.34 -25.38 -5.64
N GLN A 88 16.25 -24.94 -6.89
CA GLN A 88 15.00 -24.96 -7.67
C GLN A 88 14.47 -26.39 -7.80
N ARG A 89 15.31 -27.35 -8.19
CA ARG A 89 14.90 -28.76 -8.32
C ARG A 89 14.47 -29.36 -6.98
N GLU A 90 15.17 -29.05 -5.91
CA GLU A 90 14.83 -29.56 -4.58
C GLU A 90 13.53 -28.97 -4.03
N PHE A 91 13.27 -27.68 -4.29
CA PHE A 91 12.00 -27.04 -3.93
C PHE A 91 10.81 -27.72 -4.63
N PHE A 92 10.92 -27.96 -5.94
CA PHE A 92 9.86 -28.64 -6.69
C PHE A 92 9.74 -30.12 -6.36
N ARG A 93 10.85 -30.79 -6.02
CA ARG A 93 10.84 -32.16 -5.50
C ARG A 93 10.08 -32.25 -4.18
N LYS A 94 10.25 -31.28 -3.26
CA LYS A 94 9.47 -31.20 -2.02
C LYS A 94 7.98 -30.97 -2.25
N LEU A 95 7.61 -30.39 -3.40
CA LEU A 95 6.22 -30.23 -3.84
C LEU A 95 5.71 -31.44 -4.67
N GLY A 96 6.49 -32.52 -4.81
CA GLY A 96 6.09 -33.74 -5.51
C GLY A 96 6.34 -33.74 -7.03
N ILE A 97 7.13 -32.80 -7.55
CA ILE A 97 7.43 -32.70 -8.99
C ILE A 97 8.89 -33.12 -9.21
N GLU A 98 9.11 -34.36 -9.65
CA GLU A 98 10.45 -34.97 -9.75
C GLU A 98 11.28 -34.47 -10.94
N GLN A 99 10.64 -34.10 -12.06
CA GLN A 99 11.36 -33.68 -13.28
C GLN A 99 10.73 -32.43 -13.92
N ILE A 100 11.19 -31.26 -13.48
CA ILE A 100 10.86 -30.01 -14.16
C ILE A 100 11.87 -29.73 -15.27
N LYS A 101 11.42 -29.84 -16.52
CA LYS A 101 12.14 -29.30 -17.67
C LYS A 101 12.08 -27.77 -17.60
N PHE A 102 13.17 -27.10 -17.99
CA PHE A 102 13.29 -25.63 -17.97
C PHE A 102 12.10 -24.90 -18.64
N LYS A 103 11.51 -25.50 -19.68
CA LYS A 103 10.32 -25.01 -20.38
C LYS A 103 9.06 -24.89 -19.50
N HIS A 104 8.88 -25.79 -18.53
CA HIS A 104 7.74 -25.74 -17.60
C HIS A 104 7.92 -24.63 -16.57
N LEU A 105 9.16 -24.39 -16.13
CA LEU A 105 9.48 -23.32 -15.20
C LEU A 105 9.20 -21.94 -15.82
N THR A 106 9.65 -21.73 -17.07
CA THR A 106 9.38 -20.48 -17.79
C THR A 106 7.89 -20.24 -18.00
N LEU A 107 7.12 -21.29 -18.33
CA LEU A 107 5.68 -21.18 -18.49
C LEU A 107 4.99 -20.80 -17.17
N PHE A 108 5.38 -21.45 -16.07
CA PHE A 108 4.84 -21.14 -14.75
C PHE A 108 5.14 -19.70 -14.32
N SER A 109 6.36 -19.22 -14.56
CA SER A 109 6.75 -17.83 -14.26
C SER A 109 5.94 -16.82 -15.07
N VAL A 110 5.70 -17.08 -16.35
CA VAL A 110 4.87 -16.22 -17.21
C VAL A 110 3.43 -16.19 -16.71
N ILE A 111 2.85 -17.34 -16.38
CA ILE A 111 1.48 -17.42 -15.84
C ILE A 111 1.37 -16.68 -14.51
N ALA A 112 2.35 -16.87 -13.61
CA ALA A 112 2.36 -16.21 -12.31
C ALA A 112 2.48 -14.68 -12.44
N LEU A 113 3.36 -14.19 -13.33
CA LEU A 113 3.47 -12.77 -13.63
C LEU A 113 2.18 -12.22 -14.23
N MET A 114 1.57 -12.93 -15.19
CA MET A 114 0.31 -12.51 -15.79
C MET A 114 -0.81 -12.44 -14.74
N ALA A 115 -0.91 -13.43 -13.86
CA ALA A 115 -1.86 -13.43 -12.75
C ALA A 115 -1.62 -12.27 -11.77
N PHE A 116 -0.36 -11.97 -11.46
CA PHE A 116 0.02 -10.84 -10.60
C PHE A 116 -0.39 -9.49 -11.20
N PHE A 117 -0.12 -9.27 -12.50
CA PHE A 117 -0.54 -8.05 -13.19
C PHE A 117 -2.06 -7.95 -13.33
N LEU A 118 -2.76 -9.06 -13.56
CA LEU A 118 -4.22 -9.09 -13.55
C LEU A 118 -4.80 -8.75 -12.16
N TRP A 119 -4.18 -9.25 -11.09
CA TRP A 119 -4.59 -8.93 -9.72
C TRP A 119 -4.38 -7.44 -9.38
N LEU A 120 -3.22 -6.87 -9.76
CA LEU A 120 -2.96 -5.43 -9.61
C LEU A 120 -3.94 -4.57 -10.41
N ASN A 121 -4.21 -4.95 -11.66
CA ASN A 121 -5.16 -4.24 -12.51
C ASN A 121 -6.59 -4.36 -11.98
N ARG A 122 -6.97 -5.50 -11.40
CA ARG A 122 -8.28 -5.68 -10.76
C ARG A 122 -8.47 -4.66 -9.64
N ASN A 123 -7.51 -4.51 -8.74
CA ASN A 123 -7.59 -3.52 -7.65
C ASN A 123 -7.66 -2.08 -8.17
N ARG A 124 -6.91 -1.76 -9.22
CA ARG A 124 -6.98 -0.43 -9.85
C ARG A 124 -8.30 -0.17 -10.56
N TYR A 125 -8.86 -1.18 -11.22
CA TYR A 125 -10.14 -1.06 -11.93
C TYR A 125 -11.30 -0.84 -10.94
N PHE A 126 -11.32 -1.55 -9.81
CA PHE A 126 -12.34 -1.35 -8.78
C PHE A 126 -12.24 0.02 -8.10
N ALA A 127 -11.03 0.53 -7.85
CA ALA A 127 -10.85 1.90 -7.34
C ALA A 127 -11.35 2.96 -8.34
N LYS A 128 -11.00 2.83 -9.63
CA LYS A 128 -11.42 3.76 -10.70
C LYS A 128 -12.92 3.70 -11.01
N THR A 129 -13.58 2.56 -10.77
CA THR A 129 -15.02 2.40 -11.01
C THR A 129 -15.85 3.15 -9.96
N ARG A 130 -15.32 3.33 -8.74
CA ARG A 130 -15.95 4.14 -7.70
C ARG A 130 -15.95 5.63 -8.05
N GLU A 131 -14.81 6.14 -8.52
CA GLU A 131 -14.66 7.54 -9.02
C GLU A 131 -15.51 7.83 -10.27
N ARG A 132 -15.85 6.83 -11.08
CA ARG A 132 -16.67 7.01 -12.30
C ARG A 132 -18.18 7.09 -12.06
N LYS A 133 -18.68 6.79 -10.86
CA LYS A 133 -20.13 6.89 -10.59
C LYS A 133 -20.60 8.35 -10.59
N GLU A 134 -19.77 9.29 -10.13
CA GLU A 134 -19.99 10.74 -10.15
C GLU A 134 -20.26 11.24 -11.58
N LEU A 135 -19.34 10.88 -12.50
CA LEU A 135 -19.39 11.32 -13.90
C LEU A 135 -20.58 10.74 -14.67
N LYS A 136 -21.17 9.63 -14.19
CA LYS A 136 -22.30 9.00 -14.85
C LYS A 136 -23.51 9.92 -14.86
N TYR A 137 -23.90 10.47 -13.71
CA TYR A 137 -25.10 11.32 -13.60
C TYR A 137 -24.91 12.66 -14.31
N TYR A 138 -23.71 13.25 -14.25
CA TYR A 138 -23.41 14.46 -15.01
C TYR A 138 -23.49 14.22 -16.53
N THR A 139 -22.97 13.10 -17.02
CA THR A 139 -23.03 12.76 -18.46
C THR A 139 -24.47 12.54 -18.92
N GLU A 140 -25.27 11.83 -18.11
CA GLU A 140 -26.70 11.60 -18.39
C GLU A 140 -27.51 12.91 -18.36
N LEU A 141 -27.22 13.81 -17.41
CA LEU A 141 -27.82 15.14 -17.39
C LEU A 141 -27.44 15.95 -18.64
N CYS A 142 -26.18 15.93 -19.06
CA CYS A 142 -25.75 16.63 -20.27
C CYS A 142 -26.51 16.13 -21.51
N ARG A 143 -26.63 14.82 -21.69
CA ARG A 143 -27.41 14.21 -22.79
C ARG A 143 -28.88 14.58 -22.73
N LEU A 144 -29.47 14.65 -21.54
CA LEU A 144 -30.85 15.07 -21.36
C LEU A 144 -31.05 16.52 -21.82
N LEU A 145 -30.16 17.43 -21.41
CA LEU A 145 -30.21 18.84 -21.80
C LEU A 145 -29.97 19.00 -23.32
N GLU A 146 -29.05 18.22 -23.90
CA GLU A 146 -28.84 18.15 -25.35
C GLU A 146 -30.09 17.70 -26.10
N SER A 147 -30.77 16.67 -25.62
CA SER A 147 -32.03 16.19 -26.23
C SER A 147 -33.15 17.24 -26.19
N LYS A 148 -33.09 18.19 -25.25
CA LYS A 148 -34.01 19.31 -25.11
C LYS A 148 -33.48 20.61 -25.77
N GLY A 149 -32.46 20.48 -26.61
CA GLY A 149 -31.95 21.53 -27.49
C GLY A 149 -30.93 22.47 -26.85
N LEU A 150 -30.23 22.06 -25.79
CA LEU A 150 -29.04 22.76 -25.29
C LEU A 150 -27.79 22.01 -25.75
N LYS A 151 -27.14 22.45 -26.83
CA LYS A 151 -25.96 21.76 -27.35
C LYS A 151 -24.73 22.07 -26.49
N LYS A 152 -24.01 21.03 -26.06
CA LYS A 152 -22.73 21.20 -25.36
C LYS A 152 -21.60 21.39 -26.37
N GLU A 153 -20.98 22.56 -26.37
CA GLU A 153 -19.75 22.82 -27.14
C GLU A 153 -18.50 22.54 -26.31
N ILE A 154 -17.38 22.24 -26.99
CA ILE A 154 -16.15 21.75 -26.37
C ILE A 154 -15.54 22.77 -25.38
N TYR A 155 -15.79 24.05 -25.59
CA TYR A 155 -15.28 25.14 -24.74
C TYR A 155 -16.14 25.41 -23.50
N TYR A 156 -17.30 24.77 -23.34
CA TYR A 156 -18.11 24.92 -22.14
C TYR A 156 -17.69 23.95 -21.03
N GLY A 157 -17.19 24.52 -19.93
CA GLY A 157 -17.00 23.78 -18.68
C GLY A 157 -18.33 23.40 -18.02
N PRO A 158 -18.32 22.48 -17.02
CA PRO A 158 -19.53 22.01 -16.34
C PRO A 158 -20.42 23.12 -15.78
N LYS A 159 -19.81 24.09 -15.11
CA LYS A 159 -20.48 25.27 -14.54
C LYS A 159 -21.13 26.14 -15.61
N SER A 160 -20.37 26.54 -16.63
CA SER A 160 -20.86 27.38 -17.73
C SER A 160 -22.02 26.70 -18.48
N TYR A 161 -21.92 25.40 -18.71
CA TYR A 161 -22.96 24.64 -19.41
C TYR A 161 -24.27 24.56 -18.61
N LEU A 162 -24.21 24.28 -17.30
CA LEU A 162 -25.40 24.23 -16.46
C LEU A 162 -26.01 25.62 -16.24
N GLN A 163 -25.21 26.69 -16.19
CA GLN A 163 -25.70 28.07 -16.15
C GLN A 163 -26.53 28.43 -17.39
N LEU A 164 -26.13 27.99 -18.58
CA LEU A 164 -26.97 28.14 -19.78
C LEU A 164 -28.30 27.38 -19.67
N GLY A 165 -28.28 26.21 -19.02
CA GLY A 165 -29.49 25.46 -18.68
C GLY A 165 -30.42 26.24 -17.76
N CYS A 166 -29.90 26.92 -16.73
CA CYS A 166 -30.67 27.77 -15.83
C CYS A 166 -31.34 28.94 -16.56
N LEU A 167 -30.63 29.56 -17.52
CA LEU A 167 -31.18 30.64 -18.35
C LEU A 167 -32.31 30.15 -19.26
N LYS A 168 -32.14 28.95 -19.84
CA LYS A 168 -33.13 28.37 -20.75
C LYS A 168 -34.38 27.85 -20.02
N TRP A 169 -34.22 27.33 -18.80
CA TRP A 169 -35.31 26.84 -17.98
C TRP A 169 -35.26 27.42 -16.56
N PRO A 170 -35.78 28.65 -16.35
CA PRO A 170 -35.74 29.32 -15.05
C PRO A 170 -36.40 28.52 -13.91
N HIS A 171 -37.46 27.74 -14.22
CA HIS A 171 -38.13 26.87 -13.26
C HIS A 171 -37.25 25.71 -12.73
N LEU A 172 -36.18 25.37 -13.44
CA LEU A 172 -35.21 24.33 -13.05
C LEU A 172 -33.92 24.90 -12.45
N ALA A 173 -33.79 26.23 -12.41
CA ALA A 173 -32.53 26.89 -12.06
C ALA A 173 -32.04 26.49 -10.65
N ALA A 174 -32.95 26.38 -9.67
CA ALA A 174 -32.61 25.94 -8.31
C ALA A 174 -32.02 24.51 -8.31
N ASN A 175 -32.74 23.55 -8.91
CA ASN A 175 -32.29 22.15 -8.96
C ASN A 175 -30.99 21.95 -9.74
N LEU A 176 -30.76 22.72 -10.81
CA LEU A 176 -29.53 22.69 -11.59
C LEU A 176 -28.35 23.29 -10.82
N HIS A 177 -28.61 24.33 -10.01
CA HIS A 177 -27.61 24.92 -9.13
C HIS A 177 -27.19 23.95 -8.02
N ASP A 178 -28.18 23.35 -7.34
CA ASP A 178 -27.94 22.34 -6.29
C ASP A 178 -27.16 21.14 -6.84
N PHE A 179 -27.50 20.69 -8.06
CA PHE A 179 -26.77 19.61 -8.73
C PHE A 179 -25.31 19.99 -9.01
N LEU A 180 -25.06 21.23 -9.45
CA LEU A 180 -23.71 21.71 -9.73
C LEU A 180 -22.88 21.80 -8.45
N GLU A 181 -23.44 22.32 -7.35
CA GLU A 181 -22.74 22.45 -6.07
C GLU A 181 -22.34 21.08 -5.51
N VAL A 182 -23.27 20.12 -5.51
CA VAL A 182 -22.96 18.74 -5.09
C VAL A 182 -21.92 18.12 -6.02
N TYR A 183 -22.04 18.30 -7.34
CA TYR A 183 -21.08 17.78 -8.33
C TYR A 183 -19.67 18.36 -8.15
N GLU A 184 -19.54 19.66 -7.90
CA GLU A 184 -18.26 20.33 -7.63
C GLU A 184 -17.64 19.81 -6.33
N SER A 185 -18.45 19.65 -5.28
CA SER A 185 -17.99 19.13 -3.99
C SER A 185 -17.47 17.69 -4.05
N VAL A 186 -17.93 16.89 -5.01
CA VAL A 186 -17.49 15.50 -5.17
C VAL A 186 -16.38 15.34 -6.21
N SER A 187 -16.43 16.10 -7.31
CA SER A 187 -15.43 16.00 -8.38
C SER A 187 -14.14 16.78 -8.09
N TYR A 188 -14.24 17.91 -7.38
CA TYR A 188 -13.13 18.81 -7.09
C TYR A 188 -12.86 19.00 -5.59
N GLY A 189 -13.72 18.43 -4.72
CA GLY A 189 -13.51 18.47 -3.28
C GLY A 189 -12.43 17.51 -2.79
N SER A 190 -11.77 17.86 -1.69
CA SER A 190 -10.75 17.03 -1.02
C SER A 190 -11.34 15.81 -0.30
N GLN A 191 -12.66 15.74 -0.14
CA GLN A 191 -13.37 14.59 0.43
C GLN A 191 -13.75 13.62 -0.67
N HIS A 192 -13.25 12.39 -0.57
CA HIS A 192 -13.64 11.30 -1.46
C HIS A 192 -15.17 11.18 -1.54
N ALA A 193 -15.65 10.96 -2.77
CA ALA A 193 -16.96 10.45 -3.13
C ALA A 193 -17.59 9.52 -2.07
N THR A 194 -18.37 10.11 -1.17
CA THR A 194 -19.11 9.36 -0.16
C THR A 194 -20.40 8.87 -0.81
N SER A 195 -20.80 7.62 -0.53
CA SER A 195 -21.99 6.99 -1.16
C SER A 195 -23.27 7.83 -1.02
N GLU A 196 -23.37 8.65 0.02
CA GLU A 196 -24.47 9.58 0.27
C GLU A 196 -24.57 10.72 -0.75
N LYS A 197 -23.44 11.38 -1.08
CA LYS A 197 -23.40 12.46 -2.07
C LYS A 197 -23.73 11.95 -3.48
N VAL A 198 -23.33 10.72 -3.80
CA VAL A 198 -23.69 10.07 -5.08
C VAL A 198 -25.19 9.82 -5.18
N GLU A 199 -25.85 9.44 -4.09
CA GLU A 199 -27.30 9.23 -4.06
C GLU A 199 -28.05 10.57 -4.15
N GLN A 200 -27.53 11.64 -3.53
CA GLN A 200 -28.05 13.01 -3.70
C GLN A 200 -28.01 13.45 -5.18
N LEU A 201 -26.89 13.24 -5.89
CA LEU A 201 -26.81 13.52 -7.33
C LEU A 201 -27.85 12.74 -8.14
N ARG A 202 -28.10 11.48 -7.79
CA ARG A 202 -29.13 10.66 -8.45
C ARG A 202 -30.54 11.21 -8.21
N GLN A 203 -30.86 11.63 -7.00
CA GLN A 203 -32.18 12.18 -6.66
C GLN A 203 -32.44 13.48 -7.42
N LEU A 204 -31.47 14.40 -7.41
CA LEU A 204 -31.54 15.67 -8.15
C LEU A 204 -31.68 15.44 -9.66
N TYR A 205 -30.88 14.54 -10.24
CA TYR A 205 -31.02 14.16 -11.65
C TYR A 205 -32.44 13.61 -11.97
N THR A 206 -32.98 12.76 -11.10
CA THR A 206 -34.31 12.17 -11.30
C THR A 206 -35.42 13.22 -11.23
N HIS A 207 -35.27 14.20 -10.34
CA HIS A 207 -36.19 15.32 -10.20
C HIS A 207 -36.16 16.24 -11.44
N ILE A 208 -34.97 16.64 -11.89
CA ILE A 208 -34.77 17.42 -13.12
C ILE A 208 -35.35 16.69 -14.34
N ARG A 209 -35.11 15.38 -14.45
CA ARG A 209 -35.65 14.55 -15.55
C ARG A 209 -37.17 14.49 -15.55
N ARG A 210 -37.81 14.44 -14.38
CA ARG A 210 -39.28 14.42 -14.29
C ARG A 210 -39.86 15.77 -14.72
N GLN A 211 -39.33 16.88 -14.22
CA GLN A 211 -39.83 18.21 -14.57
C GLN A 211 -39.62 18.55 -16.06
N LEU A 212 -38.48 18.18 -16.66
CA LEU A 212 -38.23 18.36 -18.10
C LEU A 212 -39.15 17.53 -19.02
N LYS A 213 -39.77 16.46 -18.50
CA LYS A 213 -40.79 15.70 -19.24
C LYS A 213 -42.16 16.36 -19.17
N THR A 214 -42.50 16.98 -18.04
CA THR A 214 -43.78 17.65 -17.84
C THR A 214 -43.90 18.94 -18.67
N THR A 215 -42.79 19.62 -18.93
CA THR A 215 -42.76 20.89 -19.70
C THR A 215 -42.72 20.70 -21.23
N SER A 216 -42.77 19.46 -21.76
CA SER A 216 -42.79 19.22 -23.22
C SER A 216 -44.15 18.81 -23.79
N ILE A 217 -45.23 19.33 -23.19
CA ILE A 217 -46.60 19.31 -23.72
C ILE A 217 -47.02 20.77 -23.84
#